data_AF-A0A349NB49-F1
#
_entry.id   AF-A0A349NB49-F1
#
_cell.length_a   1.000
_cell.length_b   1.000
_cell.length_c   1.000
_cell.angle_alpha   90.00
_cell.angle_beta   90.00
_cell.angle_gamma   90.00
#
_symmetry.space_group_name_H-M   'P 1'
#
loop_
_entity.id
_entity.type
_entity.pdbx_description
1 polymer ?
#
loop_
_entity_poly.entity_id
_entity_poly.type
_entity_poly.pdbx_seq_one_letter_code
_entity_poly.pdbx_strand_id
1 'polypeptide(L)'
;MRSVWRTCIVRGGELDMLECEKETVRLAVLEFPSIDGAKPFYRSEEHQVVECLRERAGQVQLYAIDGAANEDWSSALKASKSLGP
;
A
#
# COMPACT_ATOMS: atom_id res chain seq x y z
N MET A 1 -12.39 -8.99 20.97
CA MET A 1 -11.20 -8.13 21.04
C MET A 1 -10.67 -7.94 19.63
N ARG A 2 -10.70 -6.74 19.08
CA ARG A 2 -10.07 -6.46 17.79
C ARG A 2 -8.59 -6.18 18.05
N SER A 3 -7.74 -7.15 17.76
CA SER A 3 -6.30 -6.97 17.81
C SER A 3 -5.90 -6.14 16.60
N VAL A 4 -5.93 -4.81 16.75
CA VAL A 4 -5.63 -3.88 15.65
C VAL A 4 -4.12 -3.78 15.52
N TRP A 5 -3.51 -4.75 14.82
CA TRP A 5 -2.09 -4.74 14.48
C TRP A 5 -1.78 -3.94 13.20
N ARG A 6 -2.74 -3.19 12.65
CA ARG A 6 -2.56 -2.37 11.44
C ARG A 6 -2.91 -0.91 11.69
N THR A 7 -2.13 -0.02 11.11
CA THR A 7 -2.41 1.42 11.07
C THR A 7 -2.86 1.81 9.67
N CYS A 8 -3.86 2.69 9.57
CA CYS A 8 -4.26 3.26 8.28
C CYS A 8 -3.52 4.58 8.07
N ILE A 9 -2.63 4.62 7.09
CA ILE A 9 -1.80 5.81 6.78
C ILE A 9 -2.56 6.76 5.85
N VAL A 10 -3.21 6.21 4.83
CA VAL A 10 -4.05 6.95 3.87
C VAL A 10 -5.30 6.15 3.55
N ARG A 11 -6.44 6.83 3.40
CA ARG A 11 -7.68 6.23 2.91
C ARG A 11 -8.50 7.18 2.05
N GLY A 12 -8.34 7.08 0.74
CA GLY A 12 -9.29 7.62 -0.26
C GLY A 12 -9.52 9.12 -0.18
N GLY A 13 -8.57 9.91 0.33
CA GLY A 13 -8.61 11.37 0.29
C GLY A 13 -8.47 11.92 -1.13
N GLU A 14 -8.17 13.20 -1.24
CA GLU A 14 -7.83 13.82 -2.53
C GLU A 14 -6.58 13.16 -3.12
N LEU A 15 -6.66 12.78 -4.40
CA LEU A 15 -5.58 12.16 -5.14
C LEU A 15 -5.34 12.98 -6.40
N ASP A 16 -4.12 13.50 -6.54
CA ASP A 16 -3.66 14.18 -7.74
C ASP A 16 -2.60 13.32 -8.45
N MET A 17 -2.72 13.23 -9.77
CA MET A 17 -1.83 12.43 -10.61
C MET A 17 -0.80 13.35 -11.28
N LEU A 18 0.44 13.28 -10.82
CA LEU A 18 1.49 14.23 -11.20
C LEU A 18 2.09 13.95 -12.58
N GLU A 19 2.22 12.68 -12.97
CA GLU A 19 2.92 12.26 -14.20
C GLU A 19 2.10 11.27 -15.05
N CYS A 20 0.82 11.03 -14.71
CA CYS A 20 -0.04 10.08 -15.40
C CYS A 20 -1.39 10.72 -15.79
N GLU A 21 -2.11 10.09 -16.70
CA GLU A 21 -3.47 10.51 -17.07
C GLU A 21 -4.40 10.37 -15.85
N LYS A 22 -5.34 11.32 -15.69
CA LYS A 22 -6.25 11.34 -14.54
C LYS A 22 -7.16 10.13 -14.54
N GLU A 23 -7.15 9.38 -13.44
CA GLU A 23 -8.09 8.30 -13.18
C GLU A 23 -8.91 8.53 -11.91
N THR A 24 -9.96 7.73 -11.74
CA THR A 24 -10.89 7.79 -10.59
C THR A 24 -10.52 6.82 -9.47
N VAL A 25 -9.25 6.42 -9.40
CA VAL A 25 -8.78 5.41 -8.43
C VAL A 25 -8.81 5.93 -7.00
N ARG A 26 -9.08 5.03 -6.05
CA ARG A 26 -8.99 5.30 -4.61
C ARG A 26 -7.75 4.60 -4.07
N LEU A 27 -6.87 5.35 -3.41
CA LEU A 27 -5.69 4.80 -2.77
C LEU A 27 -5.93 4.57 -1.27
N ALA A 28 -5.53 3.40 -0.78
CA ALA A 28 -5.45 3.09 0.64
C ALA A 28 -4.09 2.49 0.96
N VAL A 29 -3.44 3.00 2.01
CA VAL A 29 -2.14 2.50 2.48
C VAL A 29 -2.31 2.04 3.92
N LEU A 30 -1.94 0.79 4.16
CA LEU A 30 -2.04 0.12 5.44
C LEU A 30 -0.63 -0.29 5.89
N GLU A 31 -0.27 0.12 7.09
CA GLU A 31 0.99 -0.26 7.71
C GLU A 31 0.80 -1.50 8.59
N PHE A 32 1.73 -2.43 8.48
CA PHE A 32 1.85 -3.62 9.31
C PHE A 32 3.28 -3.68 9.88
N PRO A 33 3.50 -4.36 11.02
CA PRO A 33 4.84 -4.49 11.60
C PRO A 33 5.85 -5.19 10.69
N SER A 34 5.38 -6.06 9.79
CA SER A 34 6.19 -6.72 8.76
C SER A 34 5.32 -7.22 7.61
N ILE A 35 5.94 -7.52 6.47
CA ILE A 35 5.25 -8.14 5.33
C ILE A 35 4.63 -9.51 5.67
N ASP A 36 5.24 -10.24 6.61
CA ASP A 36 4.71 -11.51 7.13
C ASP A 36 3.45 -11.32 7.98
N GLY A 37 3.22 -10.12 8.51
CA GLY A 37 1.94 -9.75 9.13
C GLY A 37 0.86 -9.35 8.11
N ALA A 38 1.27 -8.78 6.97
CA ALA A 38 0.34 -8.30 5.94
C ALA A 38 -0.34 -9.45 5.16
N LYS A 39 0.41 -10.49 4.78
CA LYS A 39 -0.12 -11.62 3.98
C LYS A 39 -1.21 -12.42 4.73
N PRO A 40 -1.05 -12.79 6.02
CA PRO A 40 -2.10 -13.46 6.78
C PRO A 40 -3.33 -12.59 6.98
N PHE A 41 -3.16 -11.28 7.18
CA PHE A 41 -4.28 -10.35 7.25
C PHE A 41 -5.13 -10.40 5.97
N TYR A 42 -4.48 -10.33 4.80
CA TYR A 42 -5.18 -10.43 3.51
C TYR A 42 -5.99 -11.74 3.38
N ARG A 43 -5.42 -12.85 3.86
CA ARG A 43 -6.03 -14.19 3.80
C ARG A 43 -7.06 -14.45 4.91
N SER A 44 -7.20 -13.57 5.90
CA SER A 44 -8.10 -13.77 7.03
C SER A 44 -9.57 -13.77 6.60
N GLU A 45 -10.41 -14.51 7.32
CA GLU A 45 -11.86 -14.56 7.06
C GLU A 45 -12.49 -13.16 7.13
N GLU A 46 -12.07 -12.33 8.09
CA GLU A 46 -12.55 -10.94 8.21
C GLU A 46 -12.27 -10.12 6.94
N HIS A 47 -11.11 -10.31 6.32
CA HIS A 47 -10.75 -9.60 5.10
C HIS A 47 -11.43 -10.19 3.85
N GLN A 48 -11.57 -11.52 3.76
CA GLN A 48 -12.23 -12.17 2.62
C GLN A 48 -13.71 -11.77 2.48
N VAL A 49 -14.40 -11.50 3.59
CA VAL A 49 -15.78 -10.94 3.55
C VAL A 49 -15.82 -9.59 2.81
N VAL A 50 -14.79 -8.75 3.01
CA VAL A 50 -14.67 -7.45 2.33
C VAL A 50 -14.35 -7.64 0.85
N GLU A 51 -13.54 -8.64 0.52
CA GLU A 51 -13.23 -8.99 -0.88
C GLU A 51 -14.50 -9.38 -1.66
N CYS A 52 -15.36 -10.24 -1.09
CA CYS A 52 -16.61 -10.64 -1.72
C CYS A 52 -17.53 -9.44 -2.02
N LEU A 53 -17.60 -8.46 -1.11
CA LEU A 53 -18.33 -7.21 -1.33
C LEU A 53 -17.71 -6.34 -2.43
N ARG A 54 -16.38 -6.38 -2.57
CA ARG A 54 -15.63 -5.58 -3.53
C ARG A 54 -15.69 -6.12 -4.96
N GLU A 55 -15.76 -7.44 -5.16
CA GLU A 55 -15.73 -8.07 -6.50
C GLU A 55 -16.75 -7.48 -7.49
N ARG A 56 -17.88 -6.98 -6.99
CA ARG A 56 -18.94 -6.38 -7.81
C ARG A 56 -18.88 -4.85 -7.91
N ALA A 57 -17.97 -4.22 -7.16
CA ALA A 57 -17.89 -2.76 -7.01
C ALA A 57 -16.77 -2.12 -7.85
N GLY A 58 -15.78 -2.90 -8.29
CA GLY A 58 -14.70 -2.40 -9.15
C GLY A 58 -13.46 -3.29 -9.16
N GLN A 59 -12.51 -2.93 -10.03
CA GLN A 59 -11.19 -3.54 -10.07
C GLN A 59 -10.29 -2.95 -8.99
N VAL A 60 -9.39 -3.76 -8.42
CA VAL A 60 -8.39 -3.29 -7.48
C VAL A 60 -7.05 -3.96 -7.78
N GLN A 61 -5.98 -3.26 -7.46
CA GLN A 61 -4.65 -3.84 -7.38
C GLN A 61 -4.18 -3.77 -5.92
N LEU A 62 -3.67 -4.88 -5.41
CA LEU A 62 -3.23 -5.03 -4.04
C LEU A 62 -1.78 -5.51 -4.04
N TYR A 63 -0.93 -4.76 -3.36
CA TYR A 63 0.49 -5.06 -3.23
C TYR A 63 0.85 -5.14 -1.75
N ALA A 64 1.60 -6.17 -1.38
CA ALA A 64 2.28 -6.26 -0.09
C ALA A 64 3.77 -5.99 -0.35
N ILE A 65 4.29 -4.96 0.28
CA ILE A 65 5.65 -4.46 0.04
C ILE A 65 6.36 -4.43 1.38
N ASP A 66 7.60 -4.90 1.42
CA ASP A 66 8.43 -4.76 2.61
C ASP A 66 9.04 -3.36 2.65
N GLY A 67 9.07 -2.76 3.83
CA GLY A 67 9.59 -1.41 4.00
C GLY A 67 11.10 -1.38 3.81
N ALA A 68 11.62 -0.44 3.01
CA ALA A 68 13.05 -0.14 3.00
C ALA A 68 13.39 0.81 4.14
N ALA A 69 14.57 0.67 4.74
CA ALA A 69 15.01 1.60 5.78
C ALA A 69 15.29 2.99 5.17
N ASN A 70 15.18 4.04 5.98
CA ASN A 70 15.53 5.40 5.54
C ASN A 70 17.00 5.53 5.08
N GLU A 71 17.87 4.67 5.60
CA GLU A 71 19.28 4.57 5.22
C GLU A 71 19.42 4.01 3.79
N ASP A 72 18.58 3.06 3.42
CA ASP A 72 18.49 2.51 2.06
C ASP A 72 18.03 3.58 1.08
N TRP A 73 17.04 4.40 1.48
CA TRP A 73 16.58 5.54 0.69
C TRP A 73 17.71 6.56 0.43
N SER A 74 18.48 6.89 1.47
CA SER A 74 19.60 7.82 1.35
C SER A 74 20.70 7.30 0.43
N SER A 75 20.93 5.98 0.45
CA SER A 75 21.88 5.31 -0.43
C SER A 75 21.38 5.28 -1.87
N ALA A 76 20.10 4.96 -2.09
CA ALA A 76 19.45 5.01 -3.40
C ALA A 76 19.50 6.42 -4.01
N LEU A 77 19.28 7.46 -3.20
CA LEU A 77 19.36 8.85 -3.65
C LEU A 77 20.78 9.23 -4.10
N LYS A 78 21.82 8.78 -3.38
CA LYS A 78 23.22 8.99 -3.79
C LYS A 78 23.53 8.27 -5.10
N ALA A 79 23.08 7.03 -5.24
CA ALA A 79 23.26 6.25 -6.45
C ALA A 79 22.57 6.92 -7.65
N SER A 80 21.31 7.36 -7.49
CA SER A 80 20.58 8.08 -8.53
C SER A 80 21.32 9.34 -9.01
N LYS A 81 21.85 10.15 -8.10
CA LYS A 81 22.65 11.34 -8.46
C LYS A 81 23.93 11.02 -9.24
N SER A 82 24.49 9.82 -9.05
CA SER A 82 25.70 9.37 -9.76
C SER A 82 25.44 8.90 -11.19
N LEU A 83 24.18 8.61 -11.53
CA LEU A 83 23.79 8.15 -12.88
C LEU A 83 23.73 9.30 -13.91
N GLY A 84 23.88 10.55 -13.47
CA GLY A 84 23.71 11.73 -14.34
C GLY A 84 22.26 11.93 -14.78
N PRO A 85 21.94 13.07 -15.43
CA PRO A 85 20.73 13.19 -16.22
C PRO A 85 20.74 12.26 -17.44
#